data_AF-A0A1Q9PZU4-F1
#
_entry.id   AF-A0A1Q9PZU4-F1
#
_cell.length_a   1.000
_cell.length_b   1.000
_cell.length_c   1.000
_cell.angle_alpha   90.00
_cell.angle_beta   90.00
_cell.angle_gamma   90.00
#
_symmetry.space_group_name_H-M   'P 1'
#
loop_
_entity.id
_entity.type
_entity.pdbx_description
1 polymer ?
#
loop_
_entity_poly.entity_id
_entity_poly.type
_entity_poly.pdbx_seq_one_letter_code
_entity_poly.pdbx_strand_id
1 'polypeptide(L)' 'MQQVHVLVTYEGKSYLTNVITHHNTPEEEIYRIALEQVQKQWKVTN' A
#
# COMPACT_ATOMS: atom_id res chain seq x y z
N MET A 1 6.80 14.18 -7.09
CA MET A 1 6.40 12.93 -6.42
C MET A 1 5.83 13.31 -5.06
N GLN A 2 4.82 12.59 -4.59
CA GLN A 2 4.23 12.74 -3.26
C GLN A 2 4.24 11.41 -2.54
N GLN A 3 4.26 11.46 -1.21
CA GLN A 3 4.04 10.30 -0.37
C GLN A 3 2.59 10.31 0.13
N VAL A 4 1.90 9.18 -0.04
CA VAL A 4 0.54 8.98 0.46
C VAL A 4 0.57 7.84 1.47
N HIS A 5 -0.10 8.05 2.61
CA HIS A 5 -0.29 7.02 3.62
C HIS A 5 -1.59 6.28 3.33
N VAL A 6 -1.52 4.95 3.19
CA VAL A 6 -2.65 4.11 2.79
C VAL A 6 -2.86 3.04 3.85
N LEU A 7 -4.09 2.94 4.35
CA LEU A 7 -4.52 1.85 5.21
C LEU A 7 -5.03 0.70 4.33
N VAL A 8 -4.45 -0.48 4.49
CA VAL A 8 -4.80 -1.70 3.74
C VAL A 8 -5.20 -2.79 4.73
N THR A 9 -6.35 -3.42 4.52
CA THR A 9 -6.73 -4.63 5.26
C THR A 9 -6.33 -5.86 4.45
N TYR A 10 -5.52 -6.73 5.05
CA TYR A 10 -5.01 -7.96 4.45
C TYR A 10 -4.90 -9.06 5.51
N GLU A 11 -5.35 -10.28 5.21
CA GLU A 11 -5.34 -11.43 6.16
C GLU A 11 -5.96 -11.09 7.53
N GLY A 12 -7.06 -10.34 7.54
CA GLY A 12 -7.78 -9.94 8.76
C GLY A 12 -7.07 -8.91 9.64
N LYS A 13 -5.93 -8.36 9.20
CA LYS A 13 -5.18 -7.31 9.89
C LYS A 13 -5.13 -6.05 9.04
N SER A 14 -4.96 -4.89 9.69
CA SER A 14 -4.80 -3.60 9.01
C SER A 14 -3.35 -3.14 9.06
N TYR A 15 -2.84 -2.67 7.92
CA TYR A 15 -1.47 -2.20 7.73
C TYR A 15 -1.50 -0.78 7.21
N LEU A 16 -0.68 0.09 7.80
CA LEU A 16 -0.41 1.41 7.26
C LEU A 16 0.87 1.34 6.43
N THR A 17 0.79 1.69 5.15
CA THR A 17 1.95 1.71 4.25
C THR A 17 2.06 3.03 3.50
N ASN A 18 3.27 3.34 3.04
CA ASN A 18 3.57 4.56 2.33
C ASN A 18 3.76 4.27 0.84
N VAL A 19 3.01 4.98 0.00
CA VAL A 19 3.14 4.91 -1.46
C VAL A 19 3.74 6.20 -1.97
N ILE A 20 4.88 6.10 -2.68
CA ILE A 20 5.51 7.22 -3.38
C ILE A 20 4.98 7.24 -4.81
N THR A 21 4.29 8.31 -5.21
CA THR A 21 3.53 8.37 -6.46
C THR A 21 3.49 9.79 -7.05
N HIS A 22 2.94 9.95 -8.26
CA HIS A 22 2.69 11.27 -8.85
C HIS A 22 1.41 11.90 -8.28
N HIS A 23 1.29 13.23 -8.39
CA HIS A 23 0.11 13.95 -7.87
C HIS A 23 -1.21 13.53 -8.52
N ASN A 24 -1.15 13.04 -9.77
CA ASN A 24 -2.33 12.71 -10.56
C ASN A 24 -2.57 11.19 -10.66
N THR A 25 -1.84 10.39 -9.88
CA THR A 25 -2.07 8.94 -9.87
C THR A 25 -3.44 8.65 -9.26
N PRO A 26 -4.29 7.84 -9.92
CA PRO A 26 -5.60 7.46 -9.38
C PRO A 26 -5.50 6.76 -8.02
N GLU A 27 -6.48 6.98 -7.15
CA GLU A 27 -6.52 6.36 -5.81
C GLU A 27 -6.53 4.83 -5.87
N GLU A 28 -7.22 4.23 -6.84
CA GLU A 28 -7.24 2.78 -7.06
C GLU A 28 -5.84 2.21 -7.35
N GLU A 29 -5.05 2.94 -8.14
CA GLU A 29 -3.68 2.56 -8.47
C GLU A 29 -2.77 2.72 -7.24
N ILE A 30 -2.97 3.78 -6.44
CA ILE A 30 -2.28 3.97 -5.17
C ILE A 30 -2.59 2.82 -4.21
N TYR A 31 -3.86 2.40 -4.11
CA TYR A 31 -4.28 1.28 -3.28
C TYR A 31 -3.69 -0.05 -3.76
N ARG A 32 -3.66 -0.30 -5.08
CA ARG A 32 -3.04 -1.50 -5.66
C ARG A 32 -1.56 -1.59 -5.27
N ILE A 33 -0.81 -0.50 -5.40
CA ILE A 33 0.60 -0.45 -5.00
C ILE A 33 0.75 -0.71 -3.49
N ALA A 34 -0.10 -0.09 -2.67
CA ALA A 34 -0.11 -0.30 -1.22
C ALA A 34 -0.35 -1.78 -0.85
N LEU A 35 -1.33 -2.42 -1.49
CA LEU A 35 -1.65 -3.84 -1.29
C LEU A 35 -0.48 -4.74 -1.67
N GLU A 36 0.17 -4.50 -2.81
CA GLU A 36 1.34 -5.27 -3.24
C GLU A 36 2.51 -5.15 -2.27
N GLN A 37 2.74 -3.96 -1.69
CA GLN A 37 3.77 -3.75 -0.67
C GLN A 37 3.46 -4.59 0.58
N VAL A 38 2.22 -4.55 1.07
CA VAL A 38 1.79 -5.33 2.24
C VAL A 38 1.95 -6.83 1.98
N GLN A 39 1.51 -7.32 0.81
CA GLN A 39 1.67 -8.73 0.44
C GLN A 39 3.13 -9.17 0.40
N LYS A 40 4.03 -8.34 -0.14
CA LYS A 40 5.48 -8.64 -0.18
C LYS A 40 6.08 -8.69 1.22
N GLN A 41 5.74 -7.72 2.08
CA GLN A 41 6.23 -7.68 3.46
C GLN A 41 5.71 -8.87 4.29
N TRP A 42 4.45 -9.25 4.10
CA TRP A 42 3.84 -10.37 4.79
C TRP A 42 4.53 -11.70 4.50
N LYS A 43 4.81 -11.98 3.22
CA LYS A 43 5.51 -13.20 2.78
C LYS A 43 6.94 -13.34 3.32
N VAL A 44 7.57 -12.24 3.72
CA VAL A 44 8.92 -12.25 4.31
C VAL A 44 8.85 -12.44 5.83
N THR A 45 7.72 -12.11 6.46
CA THR A 45 7.59 -12.09 7.93
C THR A 45 6.93 -13.36 8.48
N ASN A 46 6.11 -14.04 7.67
CA ASN A 46 5.34 -15.23 8.03
C ASN A 46 5.61 -16.37 7.05
#